data_AF-A0A2V7E6W9-F1
#
_entry.id   AF-A0A2V7E6W9-F1
#
_cell.length_a   1.000
_cell.length_b   1.000
_cell.length_c   1.000
_cell.angle_alpha   90.00
_cell.angle_beta   90.00
_cell.angle_gamma   90.00
#
_symmetry.space_group_name_H-M   'P 1'
#
loop_
_entity.id
_entity.type
_entity.pdbx_description
1 polymer ?
#
loop_
_entity_poly.entity_id
_entity_poly.type
_entity_poly.pdbx_seq_one_letter_code
_entity_poly.pdbx_strand_id
1 'polypeptide(L)'
;MSFIGSPAYRTGQRIDRPRPRPGLDVSLTTQEQAPHATLDLAVRGGTAPVRLHLYVDGELAESWAPAPERCRFELRTLEAGRHAVTARAIDRDGRWGGASLVVAVAS
;
A
#
# COMPACT_ATOMS: atom_id res chain seq x y z
N MET A 1 -40.91 30.84 -36.32
CA MET A 1 -41.47 29.66 -35.62
C MET A 1 -40.44 28.55 -35.75
N SER A 2 -39.60 28.32 -34.73
CA SER A 2 -39.80 27.34 -33.62
C SER A 2 -39.12 26.00 -33.97
N PHE A 3 -38.00 25.61 -33.34
CA PHE A 3 -37.88 24.94 -32.02
C PHE A 3 -38.47 23.50 -32.05
N ILE A 4 -37.80 22.38 -31.71
CA ILE A 4 -36.56 21.98 -30.97
C ILE A 4 -36.07 20.61 -31.60
N GLY A 5 -34.83 20.09 -31.51
CA GLY A 5 -33.70 20.35 -30.59
C GLY A 5 -32.47 19.43 -30.75
N SER A 6 -31.46 19.72 -29.94
CA SER A 6 -30.15 19.05 -29.85
C SER A 6 -30.23 17.60 -29.32
N PRO A 7 -29.28 16.70 -29.68
CA PRO A 7 -29.19 15.40 -29.02
C PRO A 7 -28.82 15.59 -27.55
N ALA A 8 -29.65 15.05 -26.66
CA ALA A 8 -29.41 15.11 -25.22
C ALA A 8 -28.12 14.38 -24.88
N TYR A 9 -27.17 15.10 -24.26
CA TYR A 9 -26.09 14.47 -23.50
C TYR A 9 -26.72 13.74 -22.32
N ARG A 10 -27.01 12.45 -22.51
CA ARG A 10 -27.44 11.57 -21.43
C ARG A 10 -26.32 11.54 -20.41
N THR A 11 -26.50 12.22 -19.28
CA THR A 11 -25.60 12.19 -18.14
C THR A 11 -25.44 10.74 -17.71
N GLY A 12 -24.35 10.12 -18.17
CA GLY A 12 -24.01 8.77 -17.76
C GLY A 12 -23.79 8.79 -16.26
N GLN A 13 -24.62 8.07 -15.51
CA GLN A 13 -24.29 7.70 -14.14
C GLN A 13 -22.84 7.24 -14.15
N ARG A 14 -22.02 7.84 -13.28
CA ARG A 14 -20.77 7.19 -12.88
C ARG A 14 -21.17 5.82 -12.37
N ILE A 15 -20.93 4.81 -13.20
CA ILE A 15 -20.84 3.45 -12.72
C ILE A 15 -19.59 3.51 -11.84
N ASP A 16 -19.79 3.64 -10.53
CA ASP A 16 -18.74 3.46 -9.53
C ASP A 16 -18.33 2.00 -9.61
N ARG A 17 -17.50 1.69 -10.63
CA ARG A 17 -16.89 0.38 -10.81
C ARG A 17 -16.24 0.07 -9.47
N PRO A 18 -16.62 -1.05 -8.81
CA PRO A 18 -15.94 -1.46 -7.59
C PRO A 18 -14.44 -1.47 -7.90
N ARG A 19 -13.68 -0.57 -7.27
CA ARG A 19 -12.22 -0.59 -7.41
C ARG A 19 -11.81 -2.02 -7.05
N PRO A 20 -11.05 -2.74 -7.90
CA PRO A 20 -10.53 -4.05 -7.53
C PRO A 20 -9.76 -3.87 -6.23
N ARG A 21 -10.37 -4.27 -5.12
CA ARG A 21 -9.71 -4.24 -3.82
C ARG A 21 -8.85 -5.49 -3.80
N PRO A 22 -7.52 -5.38 -3.62
CA PRO A 22 -6.75 -6.53 -3.18
C PRO A 22 -7.41 -7.06 -1.88
N GLY A 23 -7.30 -8.34 -1.59
CA GLY A 23 -8.05 -8.94 -0.46
C GLY A 23 -7.71 -8.30 0.89
N LEU A 24 -6.56 -7.65 0.95
CA LEU A 24 -6.08 -6.80 2.02
C LEU A 24 -5.73 -5.42 1.44
N ASP A 25 -6.11 -4.36 2.15
CA ASP A 25 -5.66 -3.00 1.95
C ASP A 25 -4.43 -2.77 2.86
N VAL A 26 -3.29 -2.44 2.28
CA VAL A 26 -2.03 -2.23 3.01
C VAL A 26 -1.69 -0.75 2.92
N SER A 27 -1.51 -0.09 4.06
CA SER A 27 -0.97 1.26 4.14
C SER A 27 0.45 1.21 4.69
N LEU A 28 1.37 1.83 3.97
CA LEU A 28 2.77 2.00 4.35
C LEU A 28 3.05 3.50 4.40
N THR A 29 3.54 4.00 5.54
CA THR A 29 3.95 5.40 5.71
C THR A 29 5.32 5.47 6.35
N THR A 30 6.12 6.47 6.00
CA THR A 30 7.44 6.71 6.62
C THR A 30 7.40 7.94 7.53
N GLN A 31 8.09 7.84 8.65
CA GLN A 31 8.52 8.96 9.48
C GLN A 31 10.04 9.10 9.26
N GLU A 32 10.45 10.10 8.49
CA GLU A 32 11.87 10.41 8.28
C GLU A 32 12.44 11.03 9.55
N GLN A 33 13.41 10.36 10.17
CA GLN A 33 13.99 10.79 11.44
C GLN A 33 15.50 10.46 11.46
N ALA A 34 16.26 11.23 10.67
CA ALA A 34 17.68 11.01 10.42
C ALA A 34 18.47 10.71 11.73
N PRO A 35 19.31 9.65 11.76
CA PRO A 35 19.79 8.85 10.63
C PRO A 35 18.93 7.62 10.25
N HIS A 36 17.71 7.47 10.77
CA HIS A 36 16.88 6.28 10.54
C HIS A 36 15.47 6.61 10.04
N ALA A 37 15.00 5.91 9.01
CA ALA A 37 13.60 5.99 8.61
C ALA A 37 12.79 4.98 9.42
N THR A 38 11.71 5.43 10.05
CA THR A 38 10.73 4.50 10.62
C THR A 38 9.61 4.29 9.61
N LEU A 39 9.22 3.05 9.38
CA LEU A 39 8.00 2.68 8.68
C LEU A 39 6.90 2.37 9.70
N ASP A 40 5.74 2.98 9.52
CA ASP A 40 4.49 2.54 10.15
C ASP A 40 3.68 1.76 9.10
N LEU A 41 3.34 0.52 9.42
CA LEU A 41 2.58 -0.40 8.57
C LEU A 41 1.21 -0.67 9.18
N ALA A 42 0.18 -0.69 8.34
CA ALA A 42 -1.11 -1.25 8.71
C ALA A 42 -1.73 -2.06 7.57
N VAL A 43 -2.44 -3.12 7.94
CA VAL A 43 -3.18 -4.01 7.06
C VAL A 43 -4.64 -4.00 7.48
N ARG A 44 -5.55 -3.87 6.52
CA ARG A 44 -7.00 -3.85 6.72
C ARG A 44 -7.64 -4.82 5.76
N GLY A 45 -8.73 -5.47 6.13
CA GLY A 45 -9.42 -6.40 5.23
C GLY A 45 -10.61 -7.06 5.88
N GLY A 46 -11.32 -7.90 5.11
CA GLY A 46 -12.40 -8.74 5.63
C GLY A 46 -11.90 -10.01 6.33
N THR A 47 -10.59 -10.25 6.35
CA THR A 47 -9.94 -11.41 6.97
C THR A 47 -8.55 -10.98 7.41
N ALA A 48 -8.11 -11.42 8.59
CA ALA A 48 -6.82 -11.03 9.15
C ALA A 48 -5.64 -11.56 8.30
N PRO A 49 -4.54 -10.80 8.17
CA PRO A 49 -3.34 -11.30 7.53
C PRO A 49 -2.74 -12.45 8.35
N VAL A 50 -2.22 -13.47 7.66
CA VAL A 50 -1.42 -14.55 8.27
C VAL A 50 0.07 -14.35 8.03
N ARG A 51 0.45 -13.63 6.97
CA ARG A 51 1.83 -13.29 6.65
C ARG A 51 1.95 -11.85 6.15
N LEU A 52 3.01 -11.17 6.57
CA LEU A 52 3.40 -9.85 6.10
C LEU A 52 4.90 -9.90 5.78
N HIS A 53 5.28 -9.46 4.59
CA HIS A 53 6.67 -9.30 4.18
C HIS A 53 6.97 -7.82 3.96
N LEU A 54 8.18 -7.40 4.31
CA LEU A 54 8.76 -6.12 3.93
C LEU A 54 9.95 -6.35 3.01
N TYR A 55 9.97 -5.65 1.88
CA TYR A 55 11.07 -5.66 0.92
C TYR A 55 11.71 -4.27 0.82
N VAL A 56 13.03 -4.24 0.65
CA VAL A 56 13.82 -3.04 0.36
C VAL A 56 14.59 -3.30 -0.93
N ASP A 57 14.40 -2.46 -1.94
CA ASP A 57 14.98 -2.57 -3.28
C ASP A 57 14.76 -3.93 -3.99
N GLY A 58 13.71 -4.65 -3.55
CA GLY A 58 13.32 -5.98 -4.04
C GLY A 58 13.76 -7.14 -3.13
N GLU A 59 14.75 -6.92 -2.26
CA GLU A 59 15.24 -7.93 -1.31
C GLU A 59 14.37 -8.01 -0.06
N LEU A 60 14.20 -9.22 0.50
CA LEU A 60 13.38 -9.45 1.69
C LEU A 60 14.11 -8.94 2.94
N ALA A 61 13.59 -7.87 3.53
CA ALA A 61 14.15 -7.24 4.73
C ALA A 61 13.55 -7.78 6.04
N GLU A 62 12.26 -8.11 6.05
CA GLU A 62 11.56 -8.61 7.26
C GLU A 62 10.32 -9.45 6.90
N SER A 63 9.94 -10.39 7.79
CA SER A 63 8.80 -11.28 7.61
C SER A 63 8.11 -11.65 8.93
N TRP A 64 6.83 -11.29 9.08
CA TRP A 64 6.02 -11.63 10.24
C TRP A 64 5.03 -12.78 9.96
N ALA A 65 5.03 -13.78 10.83
CA ALA A 65 4.06 -14.88 10.87
C ALA A 65 3.88 -15.39 12.34
N PRO A 66 2.68 -15.28 12.95
CA PRO A 66 1.48 -14.63 12.42
C PRO A 66 1.72 -13.14 12.16
N ALA A 67 1.08 -12.61 11.12
CA ALA A 67 1.21 -11.20 10.78
C ALA A 67 0.37 -10.31 11.71
N PRO A 68 0.93 -9.20 12.23
CA PRO A 68 0.15 -8.21 12.93
C PRO A 68 -0.67 -7.36 11.94
N GLU A 69 -1.83 -6.86 12.36
CA GLU A 69 -2.59 -5.87 11.59
C GLU A 69 -1.91 -4.50 11.55
N ARG A 70 -1.01 -4.21 12.51
CA ARG A 70 -0.18 -3.00 12.55
C ARG A 70 1.18 -3.31 13.15
N CYS A 71 2.25 -2.78 12.56
CA CYS A 71 3.58 -2.83 13.12
C CYS A 71 4.38 -1.57 12.76
N ARG A 72 5.45 -1.34 13.51
CA ARG A 72 6.46 -0.31 13.27
C ARG A 72 7.78 -1.01 12.98
N PHE A 73 8.49 -0.59 11.95
CA PHE A 73 9.78 -1.16 11.55
C PHE A 73 10.81 -0.05 11.36
N GLU A 74 12.00 -0.18 11.94
CA GLU A 74 13.09 0.77 11.76
C GLU A 74 14.02 0.30 10.64
N LEU A 75 14.09 1.08 9.56
CA LEU A 75 15.07 0.90 8.50
C LEU A 75 16.45 1.35 9.02
N ARG A 76 17.15 0.43 9.69
CA ARG A 76 18.54 0.58 10.08
C ARG A 76 19.44 0.33 8.86
N THR A 77 20.62 0.93 8.87
CA THR A 77 21.73 0.63 7.92
C THR A 77 21.37 0.67 6.44
N LEU A 78 20.49 1.60 6.03
CA LEU A 78 20.41 2.01 4.63
C LEU A 78 21.58 2.93 4.30
N GLU A 79 22.13 2.79 3.09
CA GLU A 79 23.11 3.74 2.55
C GLU A 79 22.42 5.08 2.21
N ALA A 80 23.22 6.14 2.00
CA ALA A 80 22.67 7.41 1.54
C ALA A 80 22.14 7.26 0.11
N GLY A 81 20.85 7.53 -0.12
CA GLY A 81 20.22 7.21 -1.39
C GLY A 81 18.69 7.24 -1.37
N ARG A 82 18.10 6.64 -2.40
CA ARG A 82 16.65 6.43 -2.52
C ARG A 82 16.38 4.93 -2.57
N HIS A 83 15.59 4.44 -1.63
CA HIS A 83 15.27 3.02 -1.48
C HIS A 83 13.78 2.78 -1.74
N ALA A 84 13.47 1.79 -2.57
CA ALA A 84 12.12 1.36 -2.86
C ALA A 84 11.66 0.35 -1.81
N VAL A 85 10.75 0.77 -0.94
CA VAL A 85 10.21 -0.06 0.14
C VAL A 85 8.84 -0.60 -0.27
N THR A 86 8.64 -1.91 -0.15
CA THR A 86 7.36 -2.56 -0.48
C THR A 86 6.90 -3.48 0.64
N ALA A 87 5.69 -3.27 1.15
CA ALA A 87 5.02 -4.17 2.08
C ALA A 87 4.02 -5.06 1.34
N ARG A 88 3.99 -6.36 1.64
CA ARG A 88 3.03 -7.33 1.06
C ARG A 88 2.41 -8.20 2.14
N ALA A 89 1.09 -8.12 2.29
CA ALA A 89 0.30 -8.93 3.23
C ALA A 89 -0.45 -10.04 2.50
N ILE A 90 -0.65 -11.19 3.15
CA ILE A 90 -1.38 -12.36 2.66
C ILE A 90 -2.29 -12.89 3.78
N ASP A 91 -3.56 -13.21 3.48
CA ASP A 91 -4.51 -13.82 4.41
C ASP A 91 -4.56 -15.36 4.30
N ARG A 92 -5.33 -16.00 5.20
CA ARG A 92 -5.48 -17.47 5.21
C ARG A 92 -6.13 -18.06 3.96
N ASP A 93 -6.80 -17.24 3.16
CA ASP A 93 -7.47 -17.66 1.91
C ASP A 93 -6.57 -17.44 0.69
N GLY A 94 -5.30 -17.08 0.92
CA GLY A 94 -4.32 -16.78 -0.12
C GLY A 94 -4.53 -15.44 -0.83
N ARG A 95 -5.50 -14.63 -0.38
CA ARG A 95 -5.70 -13.29 -0.93
C ARG A 95 -4.60 -12.38 -0.38
N TRP A 96 -4.15 -11.45 -1.21
CA TRP A 96 -3.03 -10.59 -0.86
C TRP A 96 -3.32 -9.13 -1.17
N GLY A 97 -2.48 -8.27 -0.60
CA GLY A 97 -2.42 -6.84 -0.86
C GLY A 97 -1.01 -6.32 -0.62
N GLY A 98 -0.74 -5.09 -1.02
CA GLY A 98 0.56 -4.47 -0.80
C GLY A 98 0.58 -2.99 -1.15
N ALA A 99 1.60 -2.31 -0.64
CA ALA A 99 1.86 -0.90 -0.89
C ALA A 99 3.36 -0.66 -0.93
N SER A 100 3.75 0.36 -1.69
CA SER A 100 5.14 0.76 -1.86
C SER A 100 5.31 2.26 -1.67
N LEU A 101 6.46 2.67 -1.14
CA LEU A 101 6.91 4.06 -1.11
C LEU A 101 8.42 4.13 -1.41
N VAL A 102 8.92 5.34 -1.66
CA VAL A 102 10.36 5.60 -1.74
C VAL A 102 10.78 6.32 -0.47
N VAL A 103 11.77 5.78 0.23
CA VAL A 103 12.46 6.46 1.35
C VAL A 103 13.69 7.15 0.79
N ALA A 104 13.92 8.40 1.19
CA ALA A 104 15.19 9.08 0.98
C ALA A 104 16.02 9.03 2.27
N VAL A 105 17.29 8.68 2.16
CA VAL A 105 18.24 8.65 3.28
C VAL A 105 19.35 9.66 2.97
N ALA A 106 19.50 10.65 3.84
CA ALA A 106 20.55 11.65 3.76
C ALA A 106 21.89 11.08 4.26
N SER A 107 22.99 11.55 3.67
CA SER A 107 24.37 11.32 4.10
C SER A 107 24.74 12.12 5.34
#